data_AF-A0A9K3HP12-F1
#
_entry.id   AF-A0A9K3HP12-F1
#
_cell.length_a   1.000
_cell.length_b   1.000
_cell.length_c   1.000
_cell.angle_alpha   90.00
_cell.angle_beta   90.00
_cell.angle_gamma   90.00
#
_symmetry.space_group_name_H-M   'P 1'
#
loop_
_entity.id
_entity.type
_entity.pdbx_description
1 polymer ?
#
loop_
_entity_poly.entity_id
_entity_poly.type
_entity_poly.pdbx_seq_one_letter_code
_entity_poly.pdbx_strand_id
1 'polypeptide(L)'
;MHRIGEADRKARMEIMKKDHEAEVKDLKLENADLSKRVEELQLTKVWLLNEGAQLLAKHIHKGQEMTQAVVAVNNAMSAIGVNSGVHEGYVHALKNKTPYGQVPLLNRNVEAELNTAIACFDTLSFSLINSLPNLVDEPLPCIQEALIFKEENVEDK
;
A
#
# COMPACT_ATOMS: atom_id res chain seq x y z
N MET A 1 -62.38 -42.35 -5.69
CA MET A 1 -61.36 -42.22 -4.63
C MET A 1 -60.32 -43.32 -4.79
N HIS A 2 -59.21 -43.05 -5.48
CA HIS A 2 -58.09 -43.99 -5.54
C HIS A 2 -57.38 -43.97 -4.18
N ARG A 3 -57.48 -45.07 -3.42
CA ARG A 3 -56.64 -45.30 -2.25
C ARG A 3 -55.23 -45.53 -2.79
N ILE A 4 -54.38 -44.51 -2.70
CA ILE A 4 -52.94 -44.67 -2.89
C ILE A 4 -52.53 -45.81 -1.94
N GLY A 5 -52.04 -46.91 -2.52
CA GLY A 5 -51.64 -48.09 -1.75
C GLY A 5 -50.56 -47.70 -0.75
N GLU A 6 -50.63 -48.27 0.44
CA GLU A 6 -49.70 -48.03 1.55
C GLU A 6 -48.22 -48.19 1.13
N ALA A 7 -47.96 -49.07 0.15
CA ALA A 7 -46.67 -49.25 -0.49
C ALA A 7 -46.17 -48.02 -1.29
N ASP A 8 -47.03 -47.34 -2.05
CA ASP A 8 -46.66 -46.11 -2.80
C ASP A 8 -46.38 -44.95 -1.83
N ARG A 9 -47.17 -44.86 -0.75
CA ARG A 9 -46.92 -43.87 0.31
C ARG A 9 -45.58 -44.11 1.01
N LYS A 10 -45.23 -45.36 1.29
CA LYS A 10 -43.95 -45.76 1.89
C LYS A 10 -42.77 -45.50 0.94
N ALA A 11 -42.92 -45.82 -0.35
CA ALA A 11 -41.89 -45.55 -1.35
C ALA A 11 -41.59 -44.05 -1.50
N ARG A 12 -42.63 -43.21 -1.53
CA ARG A 12 -42.47 -41.75 -1.57
C ARG A 12 -41.80 -41.19 -0.31
N MET A 13 -42.17 -41.68 0.87
CA MET A 13 -41.48 -41.27 2.11
C MET A 13 -40.02 -41.69 2.13
N GLU A 14 -39.69 -42.87 1.60
CA GLU A 14 -38.30 -43.34 1.52
C GLU A 14 -37.46 -42.48 0.55
N ILE A 15 -38.05 -42.05 -0.58
CA ILE A 15 -37.40 -41.13 -1.52
C ILE A 15 -37.18 -39.76 -0.86
N MET A 16 -38.21 -39.17 -0.26
CA MET A 16 -38.07 -37.87 0.44
C MET A 16 -37.03 -37.93 1.56
N LYS A 17 -36.93 -39.06 2.27
CA LYS A 17 -35.93 -39.26 3.31
C LYS A 17 -34.52 -39.28 2.72
N LYS A 18 -34.30 -40.00 1.60
CA LYS A 18 -32.99 -40.03 0.93
C LYS A 18 -32.60 -38.68 0.35
N ASP A 19 -33.54 -37.97 -0.26
CA ASP A 19 -33.30 -36.63 -0.80
C ASP A 19 -32.93 -35.66 0.32
N HIS A 20 -33.63 -35.71 1.46
CA HIS A 20 -33.31 -34.90 2.63
C HIS A 20 -31.96 -35.28 3.26
N GLU A 21 -31.62 -36.57 3.31
CA GLU A 21 -30.30 -37.03 3.79
C GLU A 21 -29.16 -36.54 2.89
N ALA A 22 -29.38 -36.50 1.56
CA ALA A 22 -28.43 -35.94 0.61
C ALA A 22 -28.27 -34.42 0.81
N GLU A 23 -29.37 -33.67 0.91
CA GLU A 23 -29.36 -32.23 1.16
C GLU A 23 -28.64 -31.89 2.48
N VAL A 24 -28.93 -32.62 3.56
CA VAL A 24 -28.24 -32.45 4.85
C VAL A 24 -26.74 -32.74 4.74
N LYS A 25 -26.34 -33.70 3.90
CA LYS A 25 -24.93 -34.00 3.67
C LYS A 25 -24.23 -32.88 2.90
N ASP A 26 -24.87 -32.34 1.87
CA ASP A 26 -24.33 -31.22 1.08
C ASP A 26 -24.19 -29.96 1.95
N LEU A 27 -25.21 -29.64 2.74
CA LEU A 27 -25.16 -28.53 3.70
C LEU A 27 -24.04 -28.69 4.75
N LYS A 28 -23.77 -29.92 5.20
CA LYS A 28 -22.66 -30.18 6.13
C LYS A 28 -21.30 -29.97 5.46
N LEU A 29 -21.15 -30.33 4.19
CA LEU A 29 -19.92 -30.10 3.44
C LEU A 29 -19.70 -28.61 3.19
N GLU A 30 -20.74 -27.88 2.79
CA GLU A 30 -20.67 -26.43 2.61
C GLU A 30 -20.35 -25.71 3.91
N ASN A 31 -21.00 -26.08 5.02
CA ASN A 31 -20.72 -25.47 6.32
C ASN A 31 -19.28 -25.73 6.80
N ALA A 32 -18.72 -26.92 6.50
CA ALA A 32 -17.33 -27.22 6.81
C ALA A 32 -16.35 -26.36 5.98
N ASP A 33 -16.62 -26.17 4.69
CA ASP A 33 -15.84 -25.30 3.82
C ASP A 33 -15.89 -23.82 4.27
N LEU A 34 -17.10 -23.33 4.55
CA LEU A 34 -17.31 -21.97 5.07
C LEU A 34 -16.62 -21.76 6.42
N SER A 35 -16.69 -22.72 7.33
CA SER A 35 -16.01 -22.65 8.63
C SER A 35 -14.50 -22.51 8.45
N LYS A 36 -13.91 -23.29 7.54
CA LYS A 36 -12.48 -23.19 7.22
C LYS A 36 -12.12 -21.82 6.64
N ARG A 37 -12.91 -21.29 5.70
CA ARG A 37 -12.69 -19.95 5.12
C ARG A 37 -12.79 -18.85 6.18
N VAL A 38 -13.71 -18.97 7.14
CA VAL A 38 -13.82 -18.02 8.25
C VAL A 38 -12.59 -18.07 9.15
N GLU A 39 -12.06 -19.24 9.46
CA GLU A 39 -10.81 -19.39 10.22
C GLU A 39 -9.62 -18.75 9.49
N GLU A 40 -9.48 -18.99 8.19
CA GLU A 40 -8.44 -18.37 7.36
C GLU A 40 -8.53 -16.84 7.34
N LEU A 41 -9.76 -16.29 7.21
CA LEU A 41 -10.00 -14.84 7.26
C LEU A 41 -9.71 -14.26 8.65
N GLN A 42 -10.03 -14.99 9.72
CA GLN A 42 -9.71 -14.57 11.08
C GLN A 42 -8.19 -14.52 11.30
N LEU A 43 -7.46 -15.53 10.85
CA LEU A 43 -5.99 -15.56 10.91
C LEU A 43 -5.39 -14.39 10.13
N THR A 44 -5.88 -14.16 8.91
CA THR A 44 -5.44 -13.04 8.06
C THR A 44 -5.69 -11.69 8.72
N LYS A 45 -6.88 -11.50 9.31
CA LYS A 45 -7.23 -10.28 10.05
C LYS A 45 -6.32 -10.04 11.25
N VAL A 46 -6.09 -11.07 12.07
CA VAL A 46 -5.20 -10.97 13.24
C VAL A 46 -3.79 -10.61 12.81
N TRP A 47 -3.29 -11.25 11.75
CA TRP A 47 -1.95 -10.95 11.22
C TRP A 47 -1.85 -9.52 10.68
N LEU A 48 -2.83 -9.06 9.89
CA LEU A 48 -2.85 -7.69 9.36
C LEU A 48 -2.82 -6.63 10.47
N LEU A 49 -3.58 -6.87 11.56
CA LEU A 49 -3.64 -5.95 12.70
C LEU A 49 -2.37 -5.95 13.55
N ASN A 50 -1.70 -7.10 13.69
CA ASN A 50 -0.49 -7.21 14.51
C ASN A 50 0.79 -6.79 13.76
N GLU A 51 0.96 -7.27 12.52
CA GLU A 51 2.21 -7.16 11.76
C GLU A 51 2.02 -6.45 10.42
N GLY A 52 0.92 -6.72 9.70
CA GLY A 52 0.72 -6.20 8.35
C GLY A 52 0.74 -4.68 8.26
N ALA A 53 0.10 -3.98 9.19
CA ALA A 53 0.12 -2.52 9.25
C ALA A 53 1.53 -1.95 9.48
N GLN A 54 2.35 -2.62 10.31
CA GLN A 54 3.73 -2.22 10.56
C GLN A 54 4.61 -2.42 9.33
N LEU A 55 4.42 -3.54 8.62
CA LEU A 55 5.13 -3.83 7.38
C LEU A 55 4.76 -2.82 6.28
N LEU A 56 3.48 -2.50 6.13
CA LEU A 56 3.02 -1.48 5.19
C LEU A 56 3.63 -0.11 5.51
N ALA A 57 3.59 0.31 6.79
CA ALA A 57 4.19 1.56 7.22
C ALA A 57 5.71 1.59 6.97
N LYS A 58 6.40 0.47 7.25
CA LYS A 58 7.84 0.33 6.95
C LYS A 58 8.10 0.48 5.46
N HIS A 59 7.29 -0.16 4.61
CA HIS A 59 7.44 -0.10 3.16
C HIS A 59 7.22 1.30 2.60
N ILE A 60 6.24 2.05 3.13
CA ILE A 60 5.98 3.43 2.73
C ILE A 60 7.11 4.35 3.21
N HIS A 61 7.50 4.26 4.49
CA HIS A 61 8.49 5.17 5.07
C HIS A 61 9.91 4.94 4.55
N LYS A 62 10.30 3.68 4.33
CA LYS A 62 11.60 3.32 3.76
C LYS A 62 11.56 3.16 2.24
N GLY A 63 10.39 3.36 1.63
CA GLY A 63 10.20 3.22 0.19
C GLY A 63 11.09 4.18 -0.59
N GLN A 64 11.42 3.77 -1.81
CA GLN A 64 12.18 4.61 -2.73
C GLN A 64 11.44 5.92 -3.01
N GLU A 65 10.11 5.87 -3.12
CA GLU A 65 9.27 7.04 -3.37
C GLU A 65 9.40 8.10 -2.27
N MET A 66 9.30 7.68 -0.99
CA MET A 66 9.46 8.59 0.15
C MET A 66 10.89 9.13 0.23
N THR A 67 11.88 8.25 0.06
CA THR A 67 13.31 8.62 0.13
C THR A 67 13.65 9.67 -0.94
N GLN A 68 13.21 9.46 -2.19
CA GLN A 68 13.43 10.40 -3.28
C GLN A 68 12.78 11.75 -3.03
N ALA A 69 11.55 11.76 -2.51
CA ALA A 69 10.84 13.00 -2.23
C ALA A 69 11.51 13.82 -1.11
N VAL A 70 11.93 13.15 -0.02
CA VAL A 70 12.67 13.80 1.07
C VAL A 70 14.01 14.36 0.56
N VAL A 71 14.75 13.59 -0.25
CA VAL A 71 16.01 14.05 -0.86
C VAL A 71 15.77 15.25 -1.77
N ALA A 72 14.73 15.23 -2.61
CA ALA A 72 14.40 16.34 -3.50
C ALA A 72 14.10 17.63 -2.73
N VAL A 73 13.28 17.54 -1.68
CA VAL A 73 12.95 18.68 -0.81
C VAL A 73 14.20 19.19 -0.08
N ASN A 74 15.03 18.30 0.46
CA ASN A 74 16.27 18.69 1.15
C ASN A 74 17.28 19.39 0.21
N ASN A 75 17.43 18.89 -1.01
CA ASN A 75 18.28 19.50 -2.02
C ASN A 75 17.76 20.89 -2.44
N ALA A 76 16.45 21.04 -2.63
CA ALA A 76 15.85 22.33 -2.95
C ALA A 76 16.00 23.35 -1.79
N MET A 77 15.80 22.92 -0.54
CA MET A 77 16.05 23.76 0.63
C MET A 77 17.53 24.17 0.75
N SER A 78 18.45 23.24 0.51
CA SER A 78 19.88 23.52 0.50
C SER A 78 20.25 24.54 -0.57
N ALA A 79 19.65 24.44 -1.76
CA ALA A 79 19.84 25.39 -2.85
C ALA A 79 19.36 26.81 -2.47
N ILE A 80 18.23 26.94 -1.77
CA ILE A 80 17.77 28.23 -1.23
C ILE A 80 18.78 28.82 -0.26
N GLY A 81 19.30 28.03 0.68
CA GLY A 81 20.30 28.48 1.65
C GLY A 81 21.58 29.00 0.97
N VAL A 82 22.11 28.23 0.00
CA VAL A 82 23.27 28.65 -0.80
C VAL A 82 22.97 29.94 -1.56
N ASN A 83 21.79 30.04 -2.18
CA ASN A 83 21.39 31.21 -2.97
C ASN A 83 21.25 32.47 -2.11
N SER A 84 20.70 32.34 -0.90
CA SER A 84 20.60 33.44 0.08
C SER A 84 21.99 33.91 0.52
N GLY A 85 22.90 32.99 0.84
CA GLY A 85 24.27 33.34 1.23
C GLY A 85 25.05 34.03 0.10
N VAL A 86 24.89 33.56 -1.13
CA VAL A 86 25.46 34.20 -2.33
C VAL A 86 24.89 35.61 -2.55
N HIS A 87 23.58 35.78 -2.35
CA HIS A 87 22.93 37.09 -2.45
C HIS A 87 23.45 38.08 -1.39
N GLU A 88 23.51 37.66 -0.13
CA GLU A 88 24.02 38.50 0.98
C GLU A 88 25.49 38.88 0.77
N GLY A 89 26.33 37.92 0.37
CA GLY A 89 27.74 38.17 0.03
C GLY A 89 27.90 39.18 -1.10
N TYR A 90 27.02 39.12 -2.10
CA TYR A 90 26.98 40.12 -3.18
C TYR A 90 26.57 41.51 -2.69
N VAL A 91 25.50 41.61 -1.89
CA VAL A 91 25.06 42.90 -1.31
C VAL A 91 26.17 43.51 -0.44
N HIS A 92 26.90 42.68 0.32
CA HIS A 92 28.05 43.11 1.11
C HIS A 92 29.22 43.59 0.21
N ALA A 93 29.53 42.89 -0.88
CA ALA A 93 30.57 43.28 -1.83
C ALA A 93 30.25 44.59 -2.56
N LEU A 94 28.98 44.81 -2.95
CA LEU A 94 28.51 46.07 -3.53
C LEU A 94 28.72 47.26 -2.59
N LYS A 95 28.40 47.09 -1.30
CA LYS A 95 28.65 48.11 -0.26
C LYS A 95 30.14 48.45 -0.11
N ASN A 96 31.02 47.47 -0.39
CA ASN A 96 32.47 47.62 -0.33
C ASN A 96 33.13 48.01 -1.68
N LYS A 97 32.35 48.51 -2.64
CA LYS A 97 32.78 49.02 -3.96
C LYS A 97 33.40 47.99 -4.91
N THR A 98 33.02 46.71 -4.84
CA THR A 98 33.44 45.71 -5.83
C THR A 98 32.47 45.69 -7.03
N PRO A 99 32.94 45.79 -8.28
CA PRO A 99 32.07 46.06 -9.44
C PRO A 99 31.58 44.74 -10.07
N TYR A 100 30.70 44.01 -9.39
CA TYR A 100 30.05 42.85 -10.02
C TYR A 100 28.71 43.29 -10.63
N GLY A 101 28.63 43.32 -11.96
CA GLY A 101 27.43 43.74 -12.71
C GLY A 101 26.26 42.75 -12.66
N GLN A 102 26.55 41.46 -12.42
CA GLN A 102 25.59 40.39 -12.13
C GLN A 102 26.27 39.30 -11.30
N VAL A 103 25.51 38.56 -10.50
CA VAL A 103 26.00 37.38 -9.76
C VAL A 103 25.82 36.13 -10.62
N PRO A 104 26.89 35.53 -11.17
CA PRO A 104 26.78 34.46 -12.17
C PRO A 104 26.18 33.15 -11.65
N LEU A 105 26.05 33.00 -10.32
CA LEU A 105 25.67 31.76 -9.65
C LEU A 105 24.35 31.86 -8.87
N LEU A 106 23.64 33.00 -8.96
CA LEU A 106 22.36 33.15 -8.28
C LEU A 106 21.28 32.42 -9.09
N ASN A 107 20.81 31.27 -8.60
CA ASN A 107 19.66 30.60 -9.18
C ASN A 107 18.38 31.36 -8.78
N ARG A 108 17.70 31.96 -9.75
CA ARG A 108 16.48 32.77 -9.51
C ARG A 108 15.22 31.92 -9.34
N ASN A 109 15.29 30.63 -9.63
CA ASN A 109 14.16 29.71 -9.60
C ASN A 109 14.14 28.82 -8.36
N VAL A 110 15.07 28.98 -7.41
CA VAL A 110 15.18 28.10 -6.22
C VAL A 110 13.88 28.00 -5.40
N GLU A 111 13.12 29.09 -5.31
CA GLU A 111 11.82 29.07 -4.61
C GLU A 111 10.77 28.27 -5.39
N ALA A 112 10.76 28.39 -6.72
CA ALA A 112 9.87 27.62 -7.58
C ALA A 112 10.24 26.12 -7.57
N GLU A 113 11.54 25.81 -7.53
CA GLU A 113 12.06 24.44 -7.39
C GLU A 113 11.67 23.83 -6.04
N LEU A 114 11.76 24.58 -4.93
CA LEU A 114 11.28 24.12 -3.63
C LEU A 114 9.76 23.89 -3.64
N ASN A 115 8.98 24.83 -4.14
CA ASN A 115 7.53 24.67 -4.22
C ASN A 115 7.13 23.46 -5.06
N THR A 116 7.87 23.18 -6.14
CA THR A 116 7.66 21.99 -6.97
C THR A 116 8.02 20.72 -6.20
N ALA A 117 9.14 20.70 -5.47
CA ALA A 117 9.53 19.55 -4.67
C ALA A 117 8.53 19.26 -3.54
N ILE A 118 8.00 20.30 -2.87
CA ILE A 118 6.95 20.18 -1.85
C ILE A 118 5.65 19.67 -2.49
N ALA A 119 5.23 20.23 -3.62
CA ALA A 119 4.03 19.77 -4.32
C ALA A 119 4.13 18.30 -4.73
N CYS A 120 5.31 17.86 -5.21
CA CYS A 120 5.57 16.46 -5.51
C CYS A 120 5.51 15.56 -4.26
N PHE A 121 5.96 16.05 -3.11
CA PHE A 121 5.85 15.35 -1.83
C PHE A 121 4.38 15.19 -1.41
N ASP A 122 3.56 16.21 -1.57
CA ASP A 122 2.13 16.17 -1.25
C ASP A 122 1.34 15.20 -2.15
N THR A 123 1.78 15.04 -3.41
CA THR A 123 1.15 14.14 -4.38
C THR A 123 1.82 12.77 -4.49
N LEU A 124 2.54 12.33 -3.44
CA LEU A 124 3.22 11.04 -3.46
C LEU A 124 2.25 9.88 -3.66
N SER A 125 2.53 9.08 -4.69
CA SER A 125 1.84 7.84 -4.99
C SER A 125 2.80 6.69 -4.74
N PHE A 126 2.38 5.72 -3.92
CA PHE A 126 3.16 4.53 -3.61
C PHE A 126 2.67 3.37 -4.46
N SER A 127 3.59 2.72 -5.18
CA SER A 127 3.27 1.61 -6.06
C SER A 127 2.58 0.46 -5.31
N LEU A 128 3.02 0.21 -4.07
CA LEU A 128 2.42 -0.79 -3.19
C LEU A 128 0.96 -0.46 -2.84
N ILE A 129 0.63 0.80 -2.53
CA ILE A 129 -0.75 1.17 -2.17
C ILE A 129 -1.68 0.94 -3.35
N ASN A 130 -1.21 1.23 -4.56
CA ASN A 130 -1.97 1.02 -5.78
C ASN A 130 -2.18 -0.47 -6.12
N SER A 131 -1.32 -1.37 -5.60
CA SER A 131 -1.44 -2.82 -5.82
C SER A 131 -2.21 -3.56 -4.73
N LEU A 132 -2.41 -2.96 -3.54
CA LEU A 132 -3.20 -3.57 -2.45
C LEU A 132 -4.59 -4.06 -2.86
N PRO A 133 -5.38 -3.36 -3.71
CA PRO A 133 -6.69 -3.85 -4.13
C PRO A 133 -6.65 -5.20 -4.84
N ASN A 134 -5.52 -5.56 -5.46
CA ASN A 134 -5.35 -6.83 -6.15
C ASN A 134 -5.13 -8.02 -5.19
N LEU A 135 -4.90 -7.74 -3.90
CA LEU A 135 -4.57 -8.75 -2.88
C LEU A 135 -5.77 -9.14 -2.00
N VAL A 136 -6.97 -8.63 -2.29
CA VAL A 136 -8.17 -8.79 -1.43
C VAL A 136 -8.61 -10.25 -1.31
N ASP A 137 -8.51 -11.01 -2.40
CA ASP A 137 -8.94 -12.41 -2.46
C ASP A 137 -7.76 -13.41 -2.39
N GLU A 138 -6.54 -12.90 -2.18
CA GLU A 138 -5.33 -13.72 -2.15
C GLU A 138 -5.13 -14.38 -0.78
N PRO A 139 -4.50 -15.56 -0.72
CA PRO A 139 -4.23 -16.23 0.55
C PRO A 139 -3.15 -15.47 1.33
N LEU A 140 -3.18 -15.60 2.66
CA LEU A 140 -2.26 -14.91 3.57
C LEU A 140 -0.78 -14.95 3.16
N PRO A 141 -0.19 -16.08 2.69
CA PRO A 141 1.21 -16.10 2.28
C PRO A 141 1.53 -15.16 1.12
N CYS A 142 0.62 -15.00 0.17
CA CYS A 142 0.78 -14.08 -0.96
C CYS A 142 0.71 -12.62 -0.50
N ILE A 143 -0.20 -12.31 0.43
CA ILE A 143 -0.32 -10.99 1.06
C ILE A 143 0.96 -10.66 1.84
N GLN A 144 1.48 -11.63 2.59
CA GLN A 144 2.72 -11.49 3.35
C GLN A 144 3.90 -11.19 2.44
N GLU A 145 4.08 -11.96 1.37
CA GLU A 145 5.17 -11.76 0.41
C GLU A 145 5.13 -10.38 -0.26
N ALA A 146 3.94 -9.90 -0.62
CA ALA A 146 3.77 -8.57 -1.21
C ALA A 146 4.11 -7.43 -0.24
N LEU A 147 3.91 -7.62 1.07
CA LEU A 147 4.17 -6.62 2.11
C LEU A 147 5.60 -6.67 2.67
N ILE A 148 6.36 -7.75 2.41
CA ILE A 148 7.75 -7.83 2.84
C ILE A 148 8.55 -6.75 2.11
N PHE A 149 9.02 -5.77 2.87
CA PHE A 149 9.97 -4.79 2.37
C PHE A 149 11.33 -5.46 2.14
N LYS A 150 11.67 -5.66 0.87
CA LYS A 150 13.02 -6.05 0.46
C LYS A 150 13.85 -4.76 0.46
N GLU A 151 14.76 -4.64 1.42
CA GLU A 151 15.82 -3.63 1.33
C GLU A 151 16.63 -4.00 0.08
N GLU A 152 16.42 -3.28 -1.02
CA GLU A 152 17.37 -3.33 -2.12
C GLU A 152 18.71 -2.91 -1.52
N ASN A 153 19.63 -3.87 -1.37
CA ASN A 153 21.01 -3.60 -1.05
C ASN A 153 21.54 -2.68 -2.15
N VAL A 154 21.52 -1.38 -1.87
CA VAL A 154 22.37 -0.43 -2.57
C VAL A 154 23.78 -0.77 -2.13
N GLU A 155 24.37 -1.77 -2.79
CA GLU A 155 25.82 -1.95 -2.78
C GLU A 155 26.42 -0.66 -3.33
N ASP A 156 27.12 0.06 -2.45
CA ASP A 156 28.00 1.18 -2.79
C ASP A 156 28.82 0.84 -4.05
N LYS A 157 28.63 1.61 -5.11
CA LYS A 157 29.54 1.68 -6.26
C LYS A 157 29.87 3.13 -6.57
#